data_AF-A0A940VZH6-F1
#
_entry.id   AF-A0A940VZH6-F1
#
_cell.length_a   1.000
_cell.length_b   1.000
_cell.length_c   1.000
_cell.angle_alpha   90.00
_cell.angle_beta   90.00
_cell.angle_gamma   90.00
#
_symmetry.space_group_name_H-M   'P 1'
#
loop_
_entity.id
_entity.type
_entity.pdbx_description
1 polymer ?
#
loop_
_entity_poly.entity_id
_entity_poly.type
_entity_poly.pdbx_seq_one_letter_code
_entity_poly.pdbx_strand_id
1 'polypeptide(L)'
;MTRPQRPHRRKIRYVTPRLQGGAALLFTAVIAAGGIAFGALAGKVLRRMLLSAAVRGHYPMRSAFEIVRDPLAGHLAALFAGTFLPAAALFLFLAWSARRGIDRVGQALRASADRDLSTPTGVRGCAEIPRLGELVDGARAETLASLRSIRSEAENLAGDGVPAEEFRLRWDALKQRIRGIAP
;
A
#
# COMPACT_ATOMS: atom_id res chain seq x y z
N MET A 1 26.16 24.19 36.64
CA MET A 1 26.24 22.72 36.44
C MET A 1 25.40 22.33 35.23
N THR A 2 26.04 22.12 34.08
CA THR A 2 25.40 21.80 32.80
C THR A 2 25.12 20.30 32.70
N ARG A 3 23.83 19.92 32.64
CA ARG A 3 23.42 18.53 32.39
C ARG A 3 23.73 18.16 30.94
N PRO A 4 24.41 17.03 30.65
CA PRO A 4 24.62 16.60 29.28
C PRO A 4 23.29 16.12 28.67
N GLN A 5 22.88 16.77 27.58
CA GLN A 5 21.80 16.28 26.72
C GLN A 5 22.21 14.92 26.14
N ARG A 6 21.49 13.85 26.49
CA ARG A 6 21.69 12.54 25.89
C ARG A 6 21.31 12.62 24.40
N PRO A 7 22.15 12.12 23.47
CA PRO A 7 21.80 12.07 22.06
C PRO A 7 20.54 11.22 21.88
N HIS A 8 19.52 11.82 21.27
CA HIS A 8 18.26 11.16 20.96
C HIS A 8 18.54 10.09 19.90
N ARG A 9 18.82 8.85 20.33
CA ARG A 9 18.97 7.69 19.45
C ARG A 9 17.65 7.50 18.72
N ARG A 10 17.55 7.99 17.48
CA ARG A 10 16.53 7.57 16.51
C ARG A 10 16.67 6.07 16.36
N LYS A 11 15.84 5.30 17.08
CA LYS A 11 15.65 3.88 16.79
C LYS A 11 15.09 3.83 15.37
N ILE A 12 15.92 3.47 14.41
CA ILE A 12 15.48 3.00 13.10
C ILE A 12 14.66 1.76 13.42
N ARG A 13 13.34 1.94 13.57
CA ARG A 13 12.41 0.84 13.67
C ARG A 13 12.44 0.21 12.29
N TYR A 14 13.18 -0.89 12.15
CA TYR A 14 13.01 -1.77 11.01
C TYR A 14 11.54 -2.16 11.00
N VAL A 15 10.76 -1.49 10.15
CA VAL A 15 9.39 -1.88 9.86
C VAL A 15 9.52 -3.20 9.14
N THR A 16 9.34 -4.29 9.90
CA THR A 16 9.19 -5.62 9.34
C THR A 16 8.17 -5.53 8.21
N PRO A 17 8.43 -6.10 7.02
CA PRO A 17 7.55 -5.96 5.87
C PRO A 17 6.28 -6.78 6.09
N ARG A 18 5.37 -6.27 6.92
CA ARG A 18 3.96 -6.71 6.99
C ARG A 18 3.18 -6.34 5.72
N LEU A 19 3.84 -5.66 4.79
CA LEU A 19 3.46 -5.35 3.41
C LEU A 19 2.86 -6.54 2.61
N GLN A 20 3.04 -7.80 3.06
CA GLN A 20 2.53 -8.97 2.37
C GLN A 20 1.14 -9.44 2.82
N GLY A 21 0.62 -9.06 4.00
CA GLY A 21 -0.58 -9.71 4.56
C GLY A 21 -1.83 -9.63 3.68
N GLY A 22 -2.27 -8.41 3.33
CA GLY A 22 -3.50 -8.22 2.56
C GLY A 22 -3.37 -8.62 1.08
N ALA A 23 -2.24 -8.29 0.44
CA ALA A 23 -1.99 -8.63 -0.94
C ALA A 23 -1.79 -10.14 -1.14
N ALA A 24 -1.09 -10.83 -0.23
CA ALA A 24 -0.91 -12.29 -0.28
C ALA A 24 -2.21 -13.04 -0.03
N LEU A 25 -3.10 -12.53 0.84
CA LEU A 25 -4.43 -13.12 1.05
C LEU A 25 -5.28 -13.01 -0.22
N LEU A 26 -5.28 -11.85 -0.88
CA LEU A 26 -5.98 -11.69 -2.18
C LEU A 26 -5.40 -12.61 -3.25
N PHE A 27 -4.08 -12.73 -3.33
CA PHE A 27 -3.41 -13.61 -4.29
C PHE A 27 -3.77 -15.09 -4.05
N THR A 28 -3.72 -15.51 -2.78
CA THR A 28 -4.12 -16.86 -2.37
C THR A 28 -5.59 -17.14 -2.67
N ALA A 29 -6.49 -16.19 -2.40
CA ALA A 29 -7.91 -16.34 -2.68
C ALA A 29 -8.20 -16.48 -4.18
N VAL A 30 -7.53 -15.68 -5.02
CA VAL A 30 -7.66 -15.77 -6.49
C VAL A 30 -7.15 -17.11 -7.02
N ILE A 31 -6.00 -17.58 -6.54
CA ILE A 31 -5.45 -18.89 -6.92
C ILE A 31 -6.38 -20.03 -6.47
N ALA A 32 -6.86 -19.98 -5.23
CA ALA A 32 -7.74 -21.00 -4.67
C ALA A 32 -9.07 -21.08 -5.43
N ALA A 33 -9.71 -19.93 -5.69
CA ALA A 33 -10.96 -19.87 -6.44
C ALA A 33 -10.78 -20.39 -7.88
N GLY A 34 -9.69 -19.99 -8.54
CA GLY A 34 -9.35 -20.49 -9.88
C GLY A 34 -9.12 -22.00 -9.91
N GLY A 35 -8.38 -22.53 -8.92
CA GLY A 35 -8.12 -23.96 -8.76
C GLY A 35 -9.39 -24.78 -8.53
N ILE A 36 -10.30 -24.31 -7.67
CA ILE A 36 -11.58 -24.98 -7.37
C ILE A 36 -12.49 -25.02 -8.61
N ALA A 37 -12.68 -23.87 -9.27
CA ALA A 37 -13.52 -23.78 -10.47
C ALA A 37 -13.00 -24.72 -11.58
N PHE A 38 -11.69 -24.77 -11.75
CA PHE A 38 -11.07 -25.69 -12.70
C PHE A 38 -11.27 -27.16 -12.32
N GLY A 39 -10.98 -27.54 -11.08
CA GLY A 39 -11.10 -28.93 -10.63
C GLY A 39 -12.51 -29.49 -10.87
N ALA A 40 -13.53 -28.66 -10.65
CA ALA A 40 -14.92 -29.02 -10.93
C ALA A 40 -15.22 -29.21 -12.43
N LEU A 41 -14.64 -28.38 -13.31
CA LEU A 41 -14.81 -28.47 -14.77
C LEU A 41 -14.05 -29.66 -15.36
N ALA A 42 -12.78 -29.82 -14.99
CA ALA A 42 -11.93 -30.91 -15.47
C ALA A 42 -12.47 -32.28 -15.04
N GLY A 43 -12.94 -32.42 -13.80
CA GLY A 43 -13.54 -33.67 -13.31
C GLY A 43 -14.79 -34.07 -14.09
N LYS A 44 -15.65 -33.12 -14.47
CA LYS A 44 -16.85 -33.39 -15.28
C LYS A 44 -16.50 -33.84 -16.71
N VAL A 45 -15.50 -33.20 -17.33
CA VAL A 45 -15.11 -33.50 -18.72
C VAL A 45 -14.32 -34.80 -18.81
N LEU A 46 -13.37 -35.03 -17.91
CA LEU A 46 -12.57 -36.26 -17.89
C LEU A 46 -13.47 -37.48 -17.66
N ARG A 47 -14.47 -37.37 -16.76
CA ARG A 47 -15.46 -38.42 -16.55
C ARG A 47 -16.28 -38.71 -17.81
N ARG A 48 -16.68 -37.68 -18.57
CA ARG A 48 -17.40 -37.85 -19.85
C ARG A 48 -16.53 -38.45 -20.96
N MET A 49 -15.27 -38.02 -21.06
CA MET A 49 -14.33 -38.55 -22.06
C MET A 49 -13.96 -40.00 -21.79
N LEU A 50 -13.69 -40.37 -20.53
CA LEU A 50 -13.46 -41.75 -20.13
C LEU A 50 -14.68 -42.63 -20.40
N LEU A 51 -15.89 -42.12 -20.13
CA LEU A 51 -17.13 -42.84 -20.47
C LEU A 51 -17.28 -43.05 -21.98
N SER A 52 -17.00 -42.02 -22.79
CA SER A 52 -17.06 -42.10 -24.24
C SER A 52 -16.01 -43.05 -24.83
N ALA A 53 -14.81 -43.06 -24.26
CA ALA A 53 -13.74 -43.99 -24.64
C ALA A 53 -14.09 -45.44 -24.26
N ALA A 54 -14.68 -45.66 -23.08
CA ALA A 54 -15.15 -46.97 -22.64
C ALA A 54 -16.28 -47.52 -23.54
N VAL A 55 -17.17 -46.66 -24.03
CA VAL A 55 -18.27 -47.03 -24.95
C VAL A 55 -17.77 -47.32 -26.37
N ARG A 56 -16.59 -46.79 -26.78
CA ARG A 56 -16.02 -46.95 -28.13
C ARG A 56 -15.06 -48.14 -28.28
N GLY A 57 -15.01 -49.07 -27.33
CA GLY A 57 -13.99 -50.12 -27.19
C GLY A 57 -13.81 -51.17 -28.31
N HIS A 58 -14.16 -50.91 -29.57
CA HIS A 58 -14.13 -51.89 -30.68
C HIS A 58 -13.43 -51.42 -31.98
N TYR A 59 -12.54 -50.42 -31.94
CA TYR A 59 -11.71 -50.06 -33.11
C TYR A 59 -10.21 -49.98 -32.74
N PRO A 60 -9.30 -50.31 -33.68
CA PRO A 60 -7.88 -50.54 -33.39
C PRO A 60 -7.27 -49.27 -32.83
N MET A 61 -6.94 -49.30 -31.53
CA MET A 61 -6.69 -48.12 -30.74
C MET A 61 -5.25 -47.64 -30.95
N ARG A 62 -5.10 -46.46 -31.55
CA ARG A 62 -4.07 -45.49 -31.16
C ARG A 62 -4.04 -45.41 -29.62
N SER A 63 -2.87 -45.43 -29.00
CA SER A 63 -2.73 -45.65 -27.55
C SER A 63 -3.65 -44.74 -26.73
N ALA A 64 -4.11 -45.18 -25.55
CA ALA A 64 -4.97 -44.38 -24.67
C ALA A 64 -4.42 -42.96 -24.41
N PHE A 65 -3.10 -42.79 -24.49
CA PHE A 65 -2.42 -41.50 -24.44
C PHE A 65 -2.74 -40.59 -25.63
N GLU A 66 -2.76 -41.10 -26.86
CA GLU A 66 -3.08 -40.32 -28.07
C GLU A 66 -4.54 -39.84 -28.09
N ILE A 67 -5.46 -40.58 -27.47
CA ILE A 67 -6.87 -40.20 -27.37
C ILE A 67 -7.07 -39.04 -26.37
N VAL A 68 -6.26 -39.00 -25.32
CA VAL A 68 -6.43 -38.04 -24.21
C VAL A 68 -5.46 -36.86 -24.31
N ARG A 69 -4.39 -36.95 -25.10
CA ARG A 69 -3.32 -35.93 -25.22
C ARG A 69 -3.83 -34.55 -25.59
N ASP A 70 -4.55 -34.40 -26.70
CA ASP A 70 -4.99 -33.08 -27.18
C ASP A 70 -6.04 -32.45 -26.25
N PRO A 71 -7.04 -33.20 -25.74
CA PRO A 71 -7.90 -32.72 -24.67
C PRO A 71 -7.13 -32.30 -23.43
N LEU A 72 -6.17 -33.10 -22.97
CA LEU A 72 -5.38 -32.83 -21.76
C LEU A 72 -4.54 -31.56 -21.92
N ALA A 73 -3.90 -31.37 -23.09
CA ALA A 73 -3.16 -30.16 -23.42
C ALA A 73 -4.06 -28.92 -23.42
N GLY A 74 -5.26 -29.01 -24.00
CA GLY A 74 -6.25 -27.94 -23.96
C GLY A 74 -6.69 -27.57 -22.54
N HIS A 75 -6.87 -28.57 -21.66
CA HIS A 75 -7.22 -28.33 -20.26
C HIS A 75 -6.06 -27.73 -19.47
N LEU A 76 -4.83 -28.19 -19.69
CA LEU A 76 -3.63 -27.60 -19.08
C LEU A 76 -3.45 -26.14 -19.52
N ALA A 77 -3.66 -25.84 -20.80
CA ALA A 77 -3.63 -24.47 -21.31
C ALA A 77 -4.74 -23.61 -20.69
N ALA A 78 -5.96 -24.15 -20.55
CA ALA A 78 -7.07 -23.46 -19.89
C ALA A 78 -6.82 -23.26 -18.38
N LEU A 79 -6.17 -24.20 -17.70
CA LEU A 79 -5.77 -24.06 -16.29
C LEU A 79 -4.70 -22.98 -16.13
N PHE A 80 -3.69 -23.02 -17.00
CA PHE A 80 -2.64 -22.02 -17.00
C PHE A 80 -3.23 -20.64 -17.26
N ALA A 81 -4.02 -20.46 -18.33
CA ALA A 81 -4.66 -19.19 -18.62
C ALA A 81 -5.61 -18.73 -17.50
N GLY A 82 -6.43 -19.65 -16.96
CA GLY A 82 -7.43 -19.37 -15.93
C GLY A 82 -6.84 -18.97 -14.58
N THR A 83 -5.61 -19.37 -14.28
CA THR A 83 -4.90 -18.97 -13.05
C THR A 83 -3.93 -17.82 -13.29
N PHE A 84 -3.18 -17.87 -14.39
CA PHE A 84 -2.16 -16.90 -14.73
C PHE A 84 -2.75 -15.54 -15.07
N LEU A 85 -3.78 -15.47 -15.92
CA LEU A 85 -4.37 -14.19 -16.34
C LEU A 85 -4.93 -13.38 -15.16
N PRO A 86 -5.77 -13.93 -14.26
CA PRO A 86 -6.26 -13.14 -13.13
C PRO A 86 -5.15 -12.81 -12.12
N ALA A 87 -4.18 -13.70 -11.91
CA ALA A 87 -3.03 -13.41 -11.05
C ALA A 87 -2.16 -12.26 -11.62
N ALA A 88 -1.90 -12.29 -12.93
CA ALA A 88 -1.18 -11.24 -13.64
C ALA A 88 -1.96 -9.91 -13.63
N ALA A 89 -3.27 -9.95 -13.88
CA ALA A 89 -4.13 -8.77 -13.82
C ALA A 89 -4.16 -8.17 -12.41
N LEU A 90 -4.29 -9.01 -11.37
CA LEU A 90 -4.23 -8.56 -9.97
C LEU A 90 -2.87 -7.95 -9.63
N PHE A 91 -1.78 -8.57 -10.09
CA PHE A 91 -0.43 -8.03 -9.90
C PHE A 91 -0.26 -6.66 -10.55
N LEU A 92 -0.67 -6.53 -11.83
CA LEU A 92 -0.61 -5.25 -12.55
C LEU A 92 -1.48 -4.18 -11.87
N PHE A 93 -2.67 -4.54 -11.40
CA PHE A 93 -3.54 -3.64 -10.65
C PHE A 93 -2.89 -3.16 -9.35
N LEU A 94 -2.30 -4.08 -8.56
CA LEU A 94 -1.58 -3.75 -7.32
C LEU A 94 -0.37 -2.86 -7.60
N ALA A 95 0.44 -3.18 -8.61
CA ALA A 95 1.61 -2.38 -8.99
C ALA A 95 1.22 -0.97 -9.45
N TRP A 96 0.18 -0.87 -10.27
CA TRP A 96 -0.35 0.41 -10.73
C TRP A 96 -0.92 1.26 -9.58
N SER A 97 -1.69 0.63 -8.69
CA SER A 97 -2.25 1.27 -7.50
C SER A 97 -1.13 1.76 -6.58
N ALA A 98 -0.10 0.94 -6.38
CA ALA A 98 1.05 1.29 -5.57
C ALA A 98 1.82 2.49 -6.13
N ARG A 99 2.09 2.47 -7.45
CA ARG A 99 2.78 3.57 -8.14
C ARG A 99 1.99 4.87 -8.02
N ARG A 100 0.69 4.85 -8.31
CA ARG A 100 -0.18 6.03 -8.13
C ARG A 100 -0.18 6.54 -6.69
N GLY A 101 -0.21 5.63 -5.73
CA GLY A 101 -0.14 5.94 -4.31
C GLY A 101 1.14 6.68 -3.93
N ILE A 102 2.29 6.15 -4.34
CA ILE A 102 3.61 6.77 -4.12
C ILE A 102 3.69 8.13 -4.81
N ASP A 103 3.23 8.24 -6.06
CA ASP A 103 3.26 9.50 -6.81
C ASP A 103 2.43 10.59 -6.09
N ARG A 104 1.26 10.25 -5.54
CA ARG A 104 0.45 11.19 -4.76
C ARG A 104 1.11 11.62 -3.45
N VAL A 105 1.71 10.68 -2.72
CA VAL A 105 2.48 11.01 -1.51
C VAL A 105 3.66 11.93 -1.86
N GLY A 106 4.37 11.64 -2.95
CA GLY A 106 5.44 12.49 -3.45
C GLY A 106 4.96 13.89 -3.83
N GLN A 107 3.79 14.01 -4.48
CA GLN A 107 3.17 15.30 -4.78
C GLN A 107 2.81 16.08 -3.52
N ALA A 108 2.25 15.43 -2.49
CA ALA A 108 1.93 16.09 -1.22
C ALA A 108 3.17 16.56 -0.47
N LEU A 109 4.28 15.80 -0.52
CA LEU A 109 5.55 16.22 0.06
C LEU A 109 6.14 17.43 -0.69
N ARG A 110 6.06 17.45 -2.04
CA ARG A 110 6.45 18.63 -2.83
C ARG A 110 5.58 19.83 -2.52
N ALA A 111 4.27 19.66 -2.46
CA ALA A 111 3.34 20.73 -2.08
C ALA A 111 3.67 21.28 -0.68
N SER A 112 4.07 20.41 0.26
CA SER A 112 4.53 20.83 1.60
C SER A 112 5.81 21.67 1.53
N ALA A 113 6.76 21.32 0.66
CA ALA A 113 7.96 22.12 0.41
C ALA A 113 7.60 23.50 -0.21
N ASP A 114 6.57 23.54 -1.05
CA ASP A 114 5.99 24.76 -1.62
C ASP A 114 5.05 25.51 -0.66
N ARG A 115 5.10 25.18 0.65
CA ARG A 115 4.35 25.79 1.77
C ARG A 115 2.85 25.49 1.81
N ASP A 116 2.35 24.60 0.97
CA ASP A 116 0.99 24.09 1.09
C ASP A 116 0.96 22.93 2.10
N LEU A 117 0.47 23.21 3.30
CA LEU A 117 0.28 22.21 4.37
C LEU A 117 -1.20 21.85 4.57
N SER A 118 -2.11 22.45 3.81
CA SER A 118 -3.56 22.31 4.00
C SER A 118 -4.22 21.31 3.06
N THR A 119 -3.66 21.10 1.88
CA THR A 119 -4.28 20.20 0.88
C THR A 119 -4.05 18.74 1.24
N PRO A 120 -5.10 17.93 1.51
CA PRO A 120 -4.91 16.53 1.90
C PRO A 120 -4.28 15.71 0.77
N THR A 121 -3.47 14.71 1.12
CA THR A 121 -2.77 13.82 0.18
C THR A 121 -3.77 13.04 -0.70
N GLY A 122 -4.97 12.76 -0.17
CA GLY A 122 -6.09 12.20 -0.93
C GLY A 122 -5.81 10.81 -1.49
N VAL A 123 -4.93 10.04 -0.84
CA VAL A 123 -4.57 8.69 -1.27
C VAL A 123 -5.74 7.75 -0.99
N ARG A 124 -6.14 7.00 -2.01
CA ARG A 124 -7.11 5.90 -1.90
C ARG A 124 -6.51 4.66 -2.55
N GLY A 125 -6.81 3.47 -2.04
CA GLY A 125 -6.31 2.23 -2.62
C GLY A 125 -6.24 1.07 -1.63
N CYS A 126 -5.58 -0.01 -2.05
CA CYS A 126 -5.36 -1.21 -1.24
C CYS A 126 -4.09 -1.07 -0.38
N ALA A 127 -4.04 -1.82 0.72
CA ALA A 127 -2.89 -1.96 1.63
C ALA A 127 -2.54 -0.70 2.45
N GLU A 128 -1.25 -0.45 2.71
CA GLU A 128 -0.74 0.53 3.67
C GLU A 128 -0.55 1.95 3.10
N ILE A 129 -0.78 2.17 1.81
CA ILE A 129 -0.58 3.50 1.20
C ILE A 129 -1.57 4.55 1.73
N PRO A 130 -2.87 4.25 1.92
CA PRO A 130 -3.78 5.18 2.62
C PRO A 130 -3.27 5.54 4.02
N ARG A 131 -2.74 4.57 4.76
CA ARG A 131 -2.14 4.79 6.10
C ARG A 131 -0.91 5.68 6.03
N LEU A 132 -0.06 5.52 5.02
CA LEU A 132 1.06 6.43 4.78
C LEU A 132 0.57 7.85 4.47
N GLY A 133 -0.49 7.98 3.66
CA GLY A 133 -1.14 9.26 3.38
C GLY A 133 -1.68 9.92 4.65
N GLU A 134 -2.35 9.17 5.52
CA GLU A 134 -2.85 9.65 6.82
C GLU A 134 -1.71 10.13 7.74
N LEU A 135 -0.57 9.43 7.77
CA LEU A 135 0.59 9.85 8.54
C LEU A 135 1.19 11.16 8.01
N VAL A 136 1.26 11.32 6.68
CA VAL A 136 1.73 12.55 6.04
C VAL A 136 0.76 13.70 6.31
N ASP A 137 -0.53 13.49 6.15
CA ASP A 137 -1.57 14.48 6.43
C ASP A 137 -1.58 14.87 7.91
N GLY A 138 -1.41 13.92 8.82
CA GLY A 138 -1.27 14.17 10.25
C GLY A 138 -0.05 15.05 10.59
N ALA A 139 1.12 14.74 10.03
CA ALA A 139 2.33 15.54 10.24
C ALA A 139 2.19 16.96 9.68
N ARG A 140 1.54 17.12 8.51
CA ARG A 140 1.27 18.44 7.91
C ARG A 140 0.29 19.24 8.76
N ALA A 141 -0.77 18.61 9.26
CA ALA A 141 -1.74 19.24 10.15
C ALA A 141 -1.11 19.69 11.48
N GLU A 142 -0.23 18.87 12.07
CA GLU A 142 0.51 19.22 13.28
C GLU A 142 1.46 20.41 13.03
N THR A 143 2.16 20.41 11.89
CA THR A 143 3.04 21.51 11.49
C THR A 143 2.23 22.81 11.29
N LEU A 144 1.09 22.75 10.61
CA LEU A 144 0.19 23.88 10.41
C LEU A 144 -0.35 24.42 11.75
N ALA A 145 -0.74 23.54 12.68
CA ALA A 145 -1.18 23.93 14.01
C ALA A 145 -0.06 24.63 14.80
N SER A 146 1.16 24.11 14.72
CA SER A 146 2.34 24.72 15.36
C SER A 146 2.64 26.11 14.78
N LEU A 147 2.59 26.27 13.46
CA LEU A 147 2.77 27.57 12.80
C LEU A 147 1.69 28.58 13.21
N ARG A 148 0.42 28.15 13.31
CA ARG A 148 -0.67 29.00 13.81
C ARG A 148 -0.44 29.43 15.26
N SER A 149 0.03 28.53 16.12
CA SER A 149 0.37 28.85 17.52
C SER A 149 1.55 29.82 17.62
N ILE A 150 2.59 29.65 16.80
CA ILE A 150 3.72 30.59 16.72
C ILE A 150 3.23 31.97 16.27
N ARG A 151 2.38 32.01 15.24
CA ARG A 151 1.81 33.26 14.73
C ARG A 151 0.99 33.98 15.80
N SER A 152 0.06 33.28 16.47
CA SER A 152 -0.74 33.89 17.52
C SER A 152 0.10 34.40 18.69
N GLU A 153 1.17 33.67 19.04
CA GLU A 153 2.09 34.11 20.09
C GLU A 153 2.91 35.34 19.66
N ALA A 154 3.34 35.40 18.40
CA ALA A 154 4.02 36.57 17.86
C ALA A 154 3.09 37.80 17.81
N GLU A 155 1.83 37.62 17.43
CA GLU A 155 0.80 38.68 17.44
C GLU A 155 0.53 39.17 18.87
N ASN A 156 0.45 38.25 19.84
CA ASN A 156 0.30 38.60 21.26
C ASN A 156 1.50 39.38 21.82
N LEU A 157 2.72 39.02 21.41
CA LEU A 157 3.94 39.73 21.83
C LEU A 157 4.12 41.08 21.13
N ALA A 158 3.53 41.26 19.94
CA ALA A 158 3.53 42.52 19.22
C ALA A 158 2.49 43.52 19.77
N GLY A 159 1.52 43.05 20.56
CA GLY A 159 0.56 43.91 21.25
C GLY A 159 1.20 44.68 22.41
N ASP A 160 0.77 45.93 22.61
CA ASP A 160 1.19 46.73 23.76
C ASP A 160 0.60 46.15 25.05
N GLY A 161 1.46 45.81 26.02
CA GLY A 161 1.02 45.36 27.35
C GLY A 161 1.88 44.29 28.02
N VAL A 162 2.87 43.71 27.33
CA VAL A 162 3.75 42.69 27.94
C VAL A 162 4.95 43.35 28.65
N PRO A 163 5.18 43.08 29.94
CA PRO A 163 6.37 43.56 30.65
C PRO A 163 7.67 43.06 30.00
N ALA A 164 8.73 43.86 30.04
CA ALA A 164 9.98 43.57 29.32
C ALA A 164 10.64 42.23 29.69
N GLU A 165 10.56 41.81 30.96
CA GLU A 165 11.09 40.52 31.40
C GLU A 165 10.29 39.34 30.85
N GLU A 166 8.95 39.45 30.89
CA GLU A 166 8.05 38.43 30.36
C GLU A 166 8.17 38.32 28.83
N PHE A 167 8.34 39.46 28.16
CA PHE A 167 8.60 39.50 26.72
C PHE A 167 9.85 38.72 26.34
N ARG A 168 10.98 38.93 27.04
CA ARG A 168 12.25 38.22 26.73
C ARG A 168 12.09 36.71 26.89
N LEU A 169 11.43 36.26 27.95
CA LEU A 169 11.28 34.84 28.27
C LEU A 169 10.38 34.13 27.23
N ARG A 170 9.26 34.77 26.85
CA ARG A 170 8.35 34.26 25.81
C ARG A 170 8.97 34.32 24.42
N TRP A 171 9.75 35.36 24.12
CA TRP A 171 10.48 35.51 22.86
C TRP A 171 11.53 34.42 22.66
N ASP A 172 12.28 34.06 23.71
CA ASP A 172 13.26 32.97 23.63
C ASP A 172 12.59 31.60 23.47
N ALA A 173 11.45 31.37 24.12
CA ALA A 173 10.64 30.18 23.92
C ALA A 173 10.08 30.10 22.48
N LEU A 174 9.63 31.24 21.93
CA LEU A 174 9.14 31.33 20.56
C LEU A 174 10.25 31.01 19.54
N LYS A 175 11.46 31.55 19.73
CA LYS A 175 12.63 31.23 18.90
C LYS A 175 12.97 29.74 18.96
N GLN A 176 12.93 29.12 20.13
CA GLN A 176 13.14 27.66 20.25
C GLN A 176 12.09 26.87 19.48
N ARG A 177 10.82 27.26 19.56
CA ARG A 177 9.73 26.63 18.78
C ARG A 177 9.93 26.78 17.28
N ILE A 178 10.32 27.96 16.80
CA ILE A 178 10.62 28.22 15.38
C ILE A 178 11.78 27.32 14.91
N ARG A 179 12.88 27.26 15.67
CA ARG A 179 14.03 26.38 15.37
C ARG A 179 13.67 24.90 15.36
N GLY A 180 12.63 24.50 16.11
CA GLY A 180 12.12 23.12 16.09
C GLY A 180 11.43 22.74 14.78
N ILE A 181 10.93 23.71 14.02
CA ILE A 181 10.21 23.49 12.75
C ILE A 181 11.12 23.74 11.54
N ALA A 182 11.92 24.81 11.60
CA ALA A 182 12.90 25.19 10.58
C ALA A 182 14.28 25.26 11.25
N PRO A 183 15.03 24.15 11.28
CA PRO A 183 16.38 24.12 11.86
C PRO A 183 17.38 24.97 11.08
#